data_AF-A0A0W0XVK7-F1
#
_entry.id   AF-A0A0W0XVK7-F1
#
_cell.length_a   1.000
_cell.length_b   1.000
_cell.length_c   1.000
_cell.angle_alpha   90.00
_cell.angle_beta   90.00
_cell.angle_gamma   90.00
#
_symmetry.space_group_name_H-M   'P 1'
#
loop_
_entity.id
_entity.type
_entity.pdbx_description
1 polymer ?
#
loop_
_entity_poly.entity_id
_entity_poly.type
_entity_poly.pdbx_seq_one_letter_code
_entity_poly.pdbx_strand_id
1 'polypeptide(L)'
;MTFKLTYFKTVNLSETLWIEKIRNMVSRLIDTIDTFEIPDDPVIVHYVAKDWLRIMSAQSLKSMLDYQQQHLDYVQQYAKDPSGIALSLNRATGLIPLEHQYNLFLALLIEEKLDYQAIFTLCKSFVKKWNFYREIDPQLKDKTLFGSIRETFSAKEQAYFDKFAACFTQDSLSDFIPITSYVENLHFQQVSYFKKCKDYKKSMGSRKYNEICCPVTREVIDGKKSLLTREAADSFIAIYMVLASMARVETDEIQAFLEKQELDYLRLSEQKLYRYLQNPRLFGFTSAIRQLLLEMGVAKIKLTFKGDYTHLWSLQETTPKQNALKILIDYSKMDSTYPALVRFFTAHTQRHHHPLVKVAVDALVQGENIHSVMMTLETEARKHPFFNEEGSLMRRLRFITMHIGNGAAPCKKEPKEEITLTV
;
A
#
# COMPACT_ATOMS: atom_id res chain seq x y z
N MET A 1 22.28 -7.63 -7.48
CA MET A 1 23.19 -6.53 -7.88
C MET A 1 23.45 -5.65 -6.65
N THR A 2 24.70 -5.34 -6.32
CA THR A 2 25.00 -4.46 -5.18
C THR A 2 24.75 -3.00 -5.57
N PHE A 3 23.60 -2.44 -5.18
CA PHE A 3 23.30 -1.03 -5.39
C PHE A 3 24.35 -0.15 -4.69
N LYS A 4 24.94 0.78 -5.43
CA LYS A 4 25.85 1.79 -4.86
C LYS A 4 25.06 3.05 -4.57
N LEU A 5 24.89 3.36 -3.29
CA LEU A 5 24.30 4.62 -2.81
C LEU A 5 24.98 5.82 -3.48
N THR A 6 24.23 6.85 -3.85
CA THR A 6 24.72 8.07 -4.49
C THR A 6 25.04 9.14 -3.46
N TYR A 7 24.07 9.46 -2.59
CA TYR A 7 24.10 10.53 -1.59
C TYR A 7 24.63 10.07 -0.22
N PHE A 8 24.56 8.78 0.12
CA PHE A 8 24.95 8.32 1.47
C PHE A 8 26.17 7.41 1.52
N LYS A 9 27.08 7.52 0.53
CA LYS A 9 28.29 6.69 0.36
C LYS A 9 29.18 6.57 1.61
N THR A 10 29.22 7.62 2.43
CA THR A 10 30.10 7.71 3.61
C THR A 10 29.40 7.32 4.91
N VAL A 11 28.08 7.09 4.89
CA VAL A 11 27.32 6.74 6.09
C VAL A 11 27.23 5.23 6.20
N ASN A 12 27.79 4.68 7.28
CA ASN A 12 27.71 3.26 7.58
C ASN A 12 26.67 2.98 8.67
N LEU A 13 25.64 2.18 8.36
CA LEU A 13 24.64 1.70 9.34
C LEU A 13 24.88 0.24 9.77
N SER A 14 26.07 -0.33 9.54
CA SER A 14 26.39 -1.73 9.85
C SER A 14 26.54 -2.05 11.36
N GLU A 15 26.15 -1.15 12.25
CA GLU A 15 26.15 -1.42 13.69
C GLU A 15 24.95 -2.32 14.04
N THR A 16 25.17 -3.29 14.94
CA THR A 16 24.18 -4.31 15.32
C THR A 16 22.83 -3.71 15.72
N LEU A 17 22.84 -2.59 16.43
CA LEU A 17 21.62 -1.89 16.87
C LEU A 17 20.69 -1.54 15.69
N TRP A 18 21.23 -0.97 14.60
CA TRP A 18 20.44 -0.55 13.45
C TRP A 18 19.99 -1.75 12.62
N ILE A 19 20.88 -2.72 12.42
CA ILE A 19 20.59 -3.98 11.72
C ILE A 19 19.41 -4.69 12.37
N GLU A 20 19.43 -4.88 13.69
CA GLU A 20 18.36 -5.56 14.42
C GLU A 20 17.04 -4.78 14.34
N LYS A 21 17.08 -3.45 14.51
CA LYS A 21 15.88 -2.61 14.42
C LYS A 21 15.24 -2.67 13.04
N ILE A 22 16.04 -2.58 11.98
CA ILE A 22 15.56 -2.68 10.59
C ILE A 22 15.01 -4.09 10.33
N ARG A 23 15.76 -5.14 10.68
CA ARG A 23 15.34 -6.53 10.46
C ARG A 23 14.03 -6.87 11.18
N ASN A 24 13.87 -6.46 12.44
CA ASN A 24 12.66 -6.73 13.22
C ASN A 24 11.42 -6.01 12.65
N MET A 25 11.61 -4.96 11.86
CA MET A 25 10.52 -4.21 11.24
C MET A 25 9.96 -4.88 9.98
N VAL A 26 10.73 -5.76 9.30
CA VAL A 26 10.31 -6.40 8.02
C VAL A 26 8.93 -7.05 8.16
N SER A 27 8.71 -7.83 9.23
CA SER A 27 7.43 -8.51 9.49
C SER A 27 6.20 -7.59 9.56
N ARG A 28 6.41 -6.31 9.86
CA ARG A 28 5.35 -5.29 9.93
C ARG A 28 5.11 -4.59 8.59
N LEU A 29 5.96 -4.84 7.58
CA LEU A 29 5.80 -4.36 6.21
C LEU A 29 5.04 -5.35 5.32
N ILE A 30 4.95 -6.61 5.77
CA ILE A 30 4.31 -7.70 5.04
C ILE A 30 2.80 -7.66 5.28
N ASP A 31 2.04 -7.65 4.19
CA ASP A 31 0.61 -7.91 4.25
C ASP A 31 0.38 -9.42 4.40
N THR A 32 -0.33 -9.81 5.45
CA THR A 32 -0.57 -11.21 5.82
C THR A 32 -1.96 -11.70 5.42
N ILE A 33 -2.71 -10.92 4.64
CA ILE A 33 -4.07 -11.27 4.23
C ILE A 33 -4.07 -11.83 2.82
N ASP A 34 -3.73 -10.98 1.83
CA ASP A 34 -3.86 -11.34 0.42
C ASP A 34 -2.53 -11.75 -0.21
N THR A 35 -1.45 -11.00 0.03
CA THR A 35 -0.20 -11.15 -0.75
C THR A 35 0.90 -11.94 -0.05
N PHE A 36 0.97 -11.94 1.29
CA PHE A 36 2.09 -12.50 2.07
C PHE A 36 3.46 -11.89 1.73
N GLU A 37 3.44 -10.65 1.22
CA GLU A 37 4.61 -9.91 0.75
C GLU A 37 4.50 -8.43 1.13
N ILE A 38 5.55 -7.65 0.89
CA ILE A 38 5.47 -6.18 0.96
C ILE A 38 4.59 -5.71 -0.21
N PRO A 39 3.46 -5.03 0.05
CA PRO A 39 2.47 -4.73 -0.98
C PRO A 39 2.90 -3.59 -1.93
N ASP A 40 2.47 -3.67 -3.19
CA ASP A 40 2.68 -2.62 -4.22
C ASP A 40 1.73 -1.41 -4.05
N ASP A 41 0.66 -1.56 -3.27
CA ASP A 41 -0.29 -0.51 -2.93
C ASP A 41 -0.36 -0.26 -1.41
N PRO A 42 0.78 0.05 -0.77
CA PRO A 42 0.89 0.06 0.67
C PRO A 42 0.04 1.16 1.31
N VAL A 43 -0.50 0.87 2.48
CA VAL A 43 -1.13 1.83 3.38
C VAL A 43 -0.62 1.64 4.80
N ILE A 44 -0.48 2.74 5.55
CA ILE A 44 -0.21 2.69 6.98
C ILE A 44 -1.51 2.43 7.72
N VAL A 45 -1.52 1.37 8.51
CA VAL A 45 -2.67 0.98 9.33
C VAL A 45 -2.85 1.98 10.49
N HIS A 46 -4.03 2.60 10.55
CA HIS A 46 -4.42 3.51 11.62
C HIS A 46 -5.22 2.76 12.68
N TYR A 47 -4.55 2.35 13.75
CA TYR A 47 -5.22 1.74 14.91
C TYR A 47 -5.97 2.79 15.72
N VAL A 48 -7.18 2.46 16.19
CA VAL A 48 -8.03 3.42 16.93
C VAL A 48 -7.46 3.75 18.31
N ALA A 49 -6.84 2.77 18.98
CA ALA A 49 -6.38 2.89 20.36
C ALA A 49 -4.85 2.86 20.54
N LYS A 50 -4.10 2.63 19.45
CA LYS A 50 -2.63 2.40 19.51
C LYS A 50 -1.94 3.18 18.39
N ASP A 51 -0.72 3.63 18.62
CA ASP A 51 0.12 4.26 17.58
C ASP A 51 1.20 3.25 17.14
N TRP A 52 0.76 2.16 16.51
CA TRP A 52 1.63 1.10 16.01
C TRP A 52 1.77 1.21 14.50
N LEU A 53 3.02 1.09 14.02
CA LEU A 53 3.27 1.02 12.59
C LEU A 53 3.04 -0.40 12.08
N ARG A 54 2.14 -0.51 11.11
CA ARG A 54 1.99 -1.67 10.24
C ARG A 54 1.62 -1.20 8.84
N ILE A 55 2.13 -1.90 7.84
CA ILE A 55 1.72 -1.74 6.45
C ILE A 55 0.77 -2.87 6.08
N MET A 56 -0.25 -2.54 5.29
CA MET A 56 -1.12 -3.50 4.60
C MET A 56 -1.32 -3.03 3.17
N SER A 57 -1.81 -3.90 2.29
CA SER A 57 -2.32 -3.51 0.98
C SER A 57 -3.61 -2.70 1.14
N ALA A 58 -3.77 -1.66 0.33
CA ALA A 58 -5.03 -0.96 0.22
C ALA A 58 -6.16 -1.90 -0.26
N GLN A 59 -5.84 -2.85 -1.15
CA GLN A 59 -6.79 -3.86 -1.61
C GLN A 59 -7.26 -4.78 -0.49
N SER A 60 -6.35 -5.37 0.29
CA SER A 60 -6.71 -6.20 1.46
C SER A 60 -7.65 -5.45 2.41
N LEU A 61 -7.33 -4.18 2.67
CA LEU A 61 -8.10 -3.36 3.58
C LEU A 61 -9.51 -3.05 3.04
N LYS A 62 -9.64 -2.79 1.73
CA LYS A 62 -10.94 -2.64 1.07
C LYS A 62 -11.76 -3.92 1.12
N SER A 63 -11.15 -5.06 0.80
CA SER A 63 -11.79 -6.38 0.87
C SER A 63 -12.38 -6.65 2.27
N MET A 64 -11.65 -6.30 3.33
CA MET A 64 -12.14 -6.43 4.69
C MET A 64 -13.31 -5.48 5.02
N LEU A 65 -13.26 -4.23 4.55
CA LEU A 65 -14.35 -3.26 4.71
C LEU A 65 -15.60 -3.71 3.96
N ASP A 66 -15.44 -4.18 2.73
CA ASP A 66 -16.52 -4.70 1.88
C ASP A 66 -17.14 -5.95 2.51
N TYR A 67 -16.32 -6.87 3.02
CA TYR A 67 -16.79 -8.04 3.76
C TYR A 67 -17.67 -7.64 4.96
N GLN A 68 -17.20 -6.67 5.77
CA GLN A 68 -17.98 -6.15 6.90
C GLN A 68 -19.30 -5.54 6.45
N GLN A 69 -19.27 -4.70 5.41
CA GLN A 69 -20.46 -4.04 4.90
C GLN A 69 -21.48 -5.05 4.36
N GLN A 70 -21.03 -6.05 3.59
CA GLN A 70 -21.90 -7.13 3.09
C GLN A 70 -22.61 -7.89 4.22
N HIS A 71 -21.92 -8.15 5.34
CA HIS A 71 -22.54 -8.81 6.50
C HIS A 71 -23.60 -7.93 7.16
N LEU A 72 -23.33 -6.63 7.27
CA LEU A 72 -24.26 -5.66 7.83
C LEU A 72 -25.50 -5.49 6.95
N ASP A 73 -25.29 -5.38 5.64
CA ASP A 73 -26.37 -5.27 4.65
C ASP A 73 -27.23 -6.52 4.64
N TYR A 74 -26.63 -7.71 4.72
CA TYR A 74 -27.38 -8.95 4.78
C TYR A 74 -28.31 -9.01 6.00
N VAL A 75 -27.84 -8.59 7.18
CA VAL A 75 -28.67 -8.54 8.40
C VAL A 75 -29.87 -7.60 8.21
N GLN A 76 -29.66 -6.46 7.55
CA GLN A 76 -30.75 -5.50 7.27
C GLN A 76 -31.74 -6.03 6.22
N GLN A 77 -31.22 -6.66 5.16
CA GLN A 77 -32.04 -7.26 4.11
C GLN A 77 -32.87 -8.43 4.63
N TYR A 78 -32.29 -9.28 5.49
CA TYR A 78 -33.00 -10.41 6.10
C TYR A 78 -34.20 -9.95 6.91
N ALA A 79 -34.07 -8.83 7.65
CA ALA A 79 -35.18 -8.26 8.43
C ALA A 79 -36.33 -7.73 7.56
N LYS A 80 -36.09 -7.49 6.25
CA LYS A 80 -37.07 -6.98 5.29
C LYS A 80 -37.61 -8.06 4.35
N ASP A 81 -37.13 -9.29 4.43
CA ASP A 81 -37.53 -10.39 3.55
C ASP A 81 -38.61 -11.28 4.21
N PRO A 82 -39.91 -11.05 3.95
CA PRO A 82 -40.97 -11.88 4.51
C PRO A 82 -41.00 -13.30 3.93
N SER A 83 -40.46 -13.50 2.73
CA SER A 83 -40.47 -14.81 2.06
C SER A 83 -39.54 -15.81 2.76
N GLY A 84 -38.52 -15.33 3.47
CA GLY A 84 -37.53 -16.14 4.15
C GLY A 84 -36.63 -16.97 3.21
N ILE A 85 -36.70 -16.76 1.89
CA ILE A 85 -35.94 -17.49 0.87
C ILE A 85 -35.31 -16.59 -0.20
N ALA A 86 -35.72 -15.32 -0.32
CA ALA A 86 -35.31 -14.45 -1.42
C ALA A 86 -33.80 -14.19 -1.46
N LEU A 87 -33.16 -14.06 -0.30
CA LEU A 87 -31.72 -13.80 -0.23
C LEU A 87 -30.89 -15.03 -0.61
N SER A 88 -31.35 -16.22 -0.25
CA SER A 88 -30.71 -17.47 -0.70
C SER A 88 -30.94 -17.71 -2.19
N LEU A 89 -32.16 -17.46 -2.67
CA LEU A 89 -32.54 -17.63 -4.07
C LEU A 89 -31.67 -16.77 -5.00
N ASN A 90 -31.42 -15.50 -4.63
CA ASN A 90 -30.56 -14.59 -5.38
C ASN A 90 -29.06 -14.97 -5.37
N ARG A 91 -28.64 -15.88 -4.49
CA ARG A 91 -27.24 -16.32 -4.34
C ARG A 91 -26.99 -17.71 -4.90
N ALA A 92 -28.02 -18.38 -5.40
CA ALA A 92 -27.89 -19.74 -5.89
C ALA A 92 -27.09 -19.74 -7.22
N THR A 93 -25.97 -20.48 -7.23
CA THR A 93 -25.09 -20.62 -8.40
C THR A 93 -24.98 -22.09 -8.81
N GLY A 94 -24.83 -22.37 -10.11
CA GLY A 94 -24.65 -23.75 -10.59
C GLY A 94 -25.92 -24.60 -10.53
N LEU A 95 -27.08 -24.00 -10.78
CA LEU A 95 -28.39 -24.65 -10.71
C LEU A 95 -28.58 -25.69 -11.82
N ILE A 96 -29.18 -26.82 -11.49
CA ILE A 96 -29.69 -27.76 -12.51
C ILE A 96 -30.95 -27.17 -13.19
N PRO A 97 -31.33 -27.64 -14.40
CA PRO A 97 -32.47 -27.08 -15.12
C PRO A 97 -33.78 -27.01 -14.32
N LEU A 98 -34.07 -28.02 -13.50
CA LEU A 98 -35.26 -28.05 -12.65
C LEU A 98 -35.22 -26.97 -11.56
N GLU A 99 -34.07 -26.80 -10.88
CA GLU A 99 -33.89 -25.76 -9.87
C GLU A 99 -33.98 -24.35 -10.47
N HIS A 100 -33.53 -24.18 -11.71
CA HIS A 100 -33.72 -22.92 -12.43
C HIS A 100 -35.23 -22.61 -12.62
N GLN A 101 -36.03 -23.61 -13.01
CA GLN A 101 -37.49 -23.45 -13.10
C GLN A 101 -38.14 -23.18 -11.75
N TYR A 102 -37.68 -23.86 -10.68
CA TYR A 102 -38.13 -23.55 -9.32
C TYR A 102 -37.79 -22.13 -8.91
N ASN A 103 -36.60 -21.61 -9.22
CA ASN A 103 -36.25 -20.23 -8.91
C ASN A 103 -37.16 -19.23 -9.61
N LEU A 104 -37.50 -19.45 -10.88
CA LEU A 104 -38.44 -18.60 -11.61
C LEU A 104 -39.85 -18.63 -10.98
N PHE A 105 -40.32 -19.81 -10.61
CA PHE A 105 -41.61 -19.96 -9.94
C PHE A 105 -41.62 -19.32 -8.54
N LEU A 106 -40.59 -19.54 -7.73
CA LEU A 106 -40.50 -18.99 -6.38
C LEU A 106 -40.32 -17.47 -6.40
N ALA A 107 -39.60 -16.92 -7.38
CA ALA A 107 -39.49 -15.47 -7.59
C ALA A 107 -40.87 -14.82 -7.78
N LEU A 108 -41.76 -15.45 -8.55
CA LEU A 108 -43.14 -14.97 -8.73
C LEU A 108 -43.93 -14.96 -7.40
N LEU A 109 -43.74 -15.97 -6.54
CA LEU A 109 -44.38 -15.98 -5.22
C LEU A 109 -43.82 -14.88 -4.28
N ILE A 110 -42.53 -14.57 -4.41
CA ILE A 110 -41.86 -13.50 -3.66
C ILE A 110 -42.38 -12.12 -4.12
N GLU A 111 -42.53 -11.90 -5.42
CA GLU A 111 -43.09 -10.66 -5.99
C GLU A 111 -44.52 -10.39 -5.49
N GLU A 112 -45.30 -11.46 -5.30
CA GLU A 112 -46.64 -11.44 -4.73
C GLU A 112 -46.65 -11.24 -3.20
N LYS A 113 -45.48 -11.01 -2.60
CA LYS A 113 -45.26 -10.74 -1.17
C LYS A 113 -45.78 -11.84 -0.25
N LEU A 114 -45.73 -13.10 -0.71
CA LEU A 114 -46.06 -14.23 0.15
C LEU A 114 -44.96 -14.43 1.20
N ASP A 115 -45.36 -14.74 2.43
CA ASP A 115 -44.43 -15.11 3.48
C ASP A 115 -43.96 -16.58 3.33
N TYR A 116 -42.91 -16.93 4.07
CA TYR A 116 -42.35 -18.29 4.06
C TYR A 116 -43.40 -19.38 4.28
N GLN A 117 -44.31 -19.19 5.24
CA GLN A 117 -45.28 -20.21 5.62
C GLN A 117 -46.34 -20.41 4.53
N ALA A 118 -46.77 -19.33 3.90
CA ALA A 118 -47.68 -19.34 2.76
C ALA A 118 -47.02 -20.04 1.56
N ILE A 119 -45.78 -19.67 1.21
CA ILE A 119 -45.02 -20.30 0.12
C ILE A 119 -44.87 -21.81 0.37
N PHE A 120 -44.40 -22.19 1.56
CA PHE A 120 -44.17 -23.59 1.89
C PHE A 120 -45.46 -24.42 1.87
N THR A 121 -46.55 -23.89 2.42
CA THR A 121 -47.86 -24.55 2.42
C THR A 121 -48.41 -24.74 1.01
N LEU A 122 -48.28 -23.72 0.16
CA LEU A 122 -48.70 -23.78 -1.23
C LEU A 122 -47.90 -24.83 -2.00
N CYS A 123 -46.57 -24.78 -1.92
CA CYS A 123 -45.67 -25.77 -2.53
C CYS A 123 -45.99 -27.19 -2.08
N LYS A 124 -46.26 -27.40 -0.78
CA LYS A 124 -46.64 -28.71 -0.24
C LYS A 124 -47.97 -29.21 -0.80
N SER A 125 -48.96 -28.32 -0.93
CA SER A 125 -50.24 -28.64 -1.55
C SER A 125 -50.08 -29.02 -3.02
N PHE A 126 -49.28 -28.26 -3.77
CA PHE A 126 -48.99 -28.50 -5.18
C PHE A 126 -48.27 -29.82 -5.41
N VAL A 127 -47.22 -30.13 -4.63
CA VAL A 127 -46.52 -31.41 -4.70
C VAL A 127 -47.45 -32.58 -4.42
N LYS A 128 -48.30 -32.48 -3.39
CA LYS A 128 -49.26 -33.55 -3.06
C LYS A 128 -50.21 -33.83 -4.22
N LYS A 129 -50.77 -32.78 -4.83
CA LYS A 129 -51.70 -32.89 -5.96
C LYS A 129 -51.02 -33.35 -7.25
N TRP A 130 -49.79 -32.91 -7.48
CA TRP A 130 -48.98 -33.32 -8.62
C TRP A 130 -48.54 -34.77 -8.54
N ASN A 131 -48.14 -35.24 -7.35
CA ASN A 131 -47.82 -36.65 -7.14
C ASN A 131 -49.05 -37.53 -7.37
N PHE A 132 -50.22 -37.13 -6.84
CA PHE A 132 -51.48 -37.82 -7.12
C PHE A 132 -51.81 -37.85 -8.62
N TYR A 133 -51.61 -36.75 -9.35
CA TYR A 133 -51.77 -36.72 -10.81
C TYR A 133 -50.85 -37.72 -11.51
N ARG A 134 -49.56 -37.72 -11.15
CA ARG A 134 -48.54 -38.60 -11.73
C ARG A 134 -48.76 -40.08 -11.42
N GLU A 135 -49.29 -40.41 -10.25
CA GLU A 135 -49.62 -41.79 -9.87
C GLU A 135 -50.75 -42.36 -10.74
N ILE A 136 -51.71 -41.53 -11.12
CA ILE A 136 -52.86 -41.94 -11.93
C ILE A 136 -52.55 -41.87 -13.43
N ASP A 137 -51.84 -40.83 -13.87
CA ASP A 137 -51.44 -40.63 -15.26
C ASP A 137 -49.93 -40.32 -15.38
N PRO A 138 -49.08 -41.36 -15.38
CA PRO A 138 -47.62 -41.19 -15.47
C PRO A 138 -47.15 -40.53 -16.77
N GLN A 139 -47.97 -40.56 -17.84
CA GLN A 139 -47.62 -39.98 -19.13
C GLN A 139 -48.05 -38.51 -19.27
N LEU A 140 -48.78 -37.96 -18.29
CA LEU A 140 -49.25 -36.56 -18.24
C LEU A 140 -50.09 -36.17 -19.47
N LYS A 141 -50.97 -37.05 -19.93
CA LYS A 141 -51.82 -36.89 -21.12
C LYS A 141 -53.28 -36.53 -20.80
N ASP A 142 -53.77 -36.87 -19.62
CA ASP A 142 -55.14 -36.64 -19.21
C ASP A 142 -55.35 -35.19 -18.76
N LYS A 143 -55.79 -34.37 -19.72
CA LYS A 143 -56.13 -32.96 -19.50
C LYS A 143 -57.37 -32.77 -18.62
N THR A 144 -58.29 -33.73 -18.59
CA THR A 144 -59.52 -33.65 -17.79
C THR A 144 -59.20 -33.86 -16.31
N LEU A 145 -58.33 -34.82 -16.02
CA LEU A 145 -57.82 -35.05 -14.66
C LEU A 145 -56.97 -33.86 -14.18
N PHE A 146 -56.09 -33.32 -15.03
CA PHE A 146 -55.33 -32.09 -14.69
C PHE A 146 -56.26 -30.90 -14.39
N GLY A 147 -57.28 -30.68 -15.22
CA GLY A 147 -58.30 -29.65 -15.01
C GLY A 147 -59.05 -29.81 -13.69
N SER A 148 -59.49 -31.04 -13.38
CA SER A 148 -60.17 -31.36 -12.12
C SER A 148 -59.29 -31.09 -10.89
N ILE A 149 -57.99 -31.41 -10.97
CA ILE A 149 -57.03 -31.13 -9.89
C ILE A 149 -56.83 -29.62 -9.73
N ARG A 150 -56.67 -28.91 -10.84
CA ARG A 150 -56.51 -27.46 -10.89
C ARG A 150 -57.70 -26.75 -10.25
N GLU A 151 -58.92 -27.19 -10.50
CA GLU A 151 -60.16 -26.63 -9.92
C GLU A 151 -60.26 -26.77 -8.40
N THR A 152 -59.44 -27.62 -7.76
CA THR A 152 -59.38 -27.71 -6.29
C THR A 152 -58.69 -26.53 -5.62
N PHE A 153 -58.04 -25.66 -6.39
CA PHE A 153 -57.36 -24.45 -5.91
C PHE A 153 -58.21 -23.20 -6.15
N SER A 154 -58.01 -22.16 -5.33
CA SER A 154 -58.64 -20.85 -5.58
C SER A 154 -58.16 -20.25 -6.91
N ALA A 155 -58.92 -19.32 -7.49
CA ALA A 155 -58.58 -18.71 -8.79
C ALA A 155 -57.16 -18.11 -8.81
N LYS A 156 -56.69 -17.55 -7.69
CA LYS A 156 -55.33 -17.01 -7.55
C LYS A 156 -54.28 -18.13 -7.52
N GLU A 157 -54.53 -19.19 -6.76
CA GLU A 157 -53.64 -20.34 -6.65
C GLU A 157 -53.59 -21.19 -7.92
N GLN A 158 -54.68 -21.22 -8.72
CA GLN A 158 -54.70 -21.89 -10.02
C GLN A 158 -53.60 -21.35 -10.95
N ALA A 159 -53.44 -20.04 -11.02
CA ALA A 159 -52.38 -19.42 -11.81
C ALA A 159 -50.97 -19.84 -11.34
N TYR A 160 -50.77 -19.97 -10.02
CA TYR A 160 -49.50 -20.47 -9.48
C TYR A 160 -49.31 -21.96 -9.77
N PHE A 161 -50.37 -22.76 -9.67
CA PHE A 161 -50.32 -24.19 -9.96
C PHE A 161 -49.96 -24.46 -11.42
N ASP A 162 -50.51 -23.66 -12.35
CA ASP A 162 -50.18 -23.74 -13.77
C ASP A 162 -48.68 -23.47 -14.02
N LYS A 163 -48.10 -22.49 -13.32
CA LYS A 163 -46.67 -22.17 -13.39
C LYS A 163 -45.79 -23.25 -12.77
N PHE A 164 -46.23 -23.83 -11.64
CA PHE A 164 -45.56 -24.94 -11.00
C PHE A 164 -45.56 -26.20 -11.89
N ALA A 165 -46.70 -26.53 -12.50
CA ALA A 165 -46.82 -27.68 -13.40
C ALA A 165 -45.88 -27.54 -14.62
N ALA A 166 -45.71 -26.31 -15.13
CA ALA A 166 -44.79 -26.01 -16.23
C ALA A 166 -43.31 -26.26 -15.90
N CYS A 167 -42.92 -26.39 -14.62
CA CYS A 167 -41.55 -26.75 -14.24
C CYS A 167 -41.18 -28.18 -14.65
N PHE A 168 -42.16 -29.05 -14.93
CA PHE A 168 -41.95 -30.46 -15.22
C PHE A 168 -42.24 -30.77 -16.70
N THR A 169 -41.28 -30.47 -17.57
CA THR A 169 -41.30 -30.94 -18.97
C THR A 169 -40.86 -32.42 -19.06
N GLN A 170 -41.27 -33.14 -20.12
CA GLN A 170 -41.04 -34.60 -20.25
C GLN A 170 -39.56 -35.03 -20.15
N ASP A 171 -38.62 -34.15 -20.48
CA ASP A 171 -37.17 -34.43 -20.43
C ASP A 171 -36.52 -34.22 -19.05
N SER A 172 -37.26 -33.72 -18.05
CA SER A 172 -36.72 -33.25 -16.75
C SER A 172 -36.88 -34.25 -15.60
N LEU A 173 -37.25 -35.51 -15.89
CA LEU A 173 -37.73 -36.47 -14.91
C LEU A 173 -36.64 -37.36 -14.28
N SER A 174 -35.39 -37.29 -14.74
CA SER A 174 -34.29 -38.09 -14.19
C SER A 174 -33.83 -37.63 -12.80
N ASP A 175 -33.97 -36.34 -12.48
CA ASP A 175 -33.42 -35.71 -11.26
C ASP A 175 -34.51 -34.96 -10.48
N PHE A 176 -35.59 -35.67 -10.14
CA PHE A 176 -36.71 -35.08 -9.41
C PHE A 176 -36.31 -34.69 -7.98
N ILE A 177 -36.24 -33.39 -7.72
CA ILE A 177 -36.13 -32.83 -6.37
C ILE A 177 -37.52 -32.25 -6.00
N PRO A 178 -38.16 -32.67 -4.90
CA PRO A 178 -39.40 -32.05 -4.45
C PRO A 178 -39.19 -30.56 -4.18
N ILE A 179 -40.02 -29.69 -4.77
CA ILE A 179 -39.90 -28.23 -4.55
C ILE A 179 -39.99 -27.84 -3.07
N THR A 180 -40.72 -28.62 -2.26
CA THR A 180 -40.78 -28.42 -0.81
C THR A 180 -39.40 -28.54 -0.15
N SER A 181 -38.63 -29.58 -0.53
CA SER A 181 -37.28 -29.78 -0.03
C SER A 181 -36.33 -28.69 -0.53
N TYR A 182 -36.53 -28.21 -1.76
CA TYR A 182 -35.79 -27.08 -2.31
C TYR A 182 -36.05 -25.78 -1.52
N VAL A 183 -37.33 -25.46 -1.25
CA VAL A 183 -37.74 -24.29 -0.43
C VAL A 183 -37.20 -24.39 1.00
N GLU A 184 -37.31 -25.56 1.64
CA GLU A 184 -36.74 -25.80 2.98
C GLU A 184 -35.23 -25.57 3.00
N ASN A 185 -34.51 -26.07 1.98
CA ASN A 185 -33.08 -25.87 1.85
C ASN A 185 -32.73 -24.39 1.68
N LEU A 186 -33.42 -23.66 0.79
CA LEU A 186 -33.22 -22.22 0.62
C LEU A 186 -33.44 -21.45 1.93
N HIS A 187 -34.50 -21.79 2.66
CA HIS A 187 -34.81 -21.17 3.95
C HIS A 187 -33.74 -21.48 4.99
N PHE A 188 -33.33 -22.74 5.11
CA PHE A 188 -32.28 -23.16 6.02
C PHE A 188 -30.95 -22.45 5.72
N GLN A 189 -30.56 -22.35 4.45
CA GLN A 189 -29.37 -21.61 4.02
C GLN A 189 -29.48 -20.13 4.44
N GLN A 190 -30.65 -19.52 4.26
CA GLN A 190 -30.87 -18.11 4.59
C GLN A 190 -30.74 -17.86 6.09
N VAL A 191 -31.42 -18.68 6.91
CA VAL A 191 -31.38 -18.61 8.38
C VAL A 191 -29.97 -18.88 8.91
N SER A 192 -29.29 -19.88 8.36
CA SER A 192 -27.92 -20.25 8.75
C SER A 192 -26.93 -19.12 8.44
N TYR A 193 -26.99 -18.55 7.25
CA TYR A 193 -26.14 -17.43 6.87
C TYR A 193 -26.48 -16.16 7.66
N PHE A 194 -27.77 -15.88 7.89
CA PHE A 194 -28.20 -14.79 8.77
C PHE A 194 -27.63 -14.93 10.18
N LYS A 195 -27.67 -16.13 10.77
CA LYS A 195 -27.10 -16.38 12.10
C LYS A 195 -25.60 -16.05 12.12
N LYS A 196 -24.85 -16.49 11.11
CA LYS A 196 -23.41 -16.14 10.95
C LYS A 196 -23.22 -14.62 10.89
N CYS A 197 -23.97 -13.90 10.06
CA CYS A 197 -23.85 -12.44 9.95
C CYS A 197 -24.29 -11.70 11.21
N LYS A 198 -25.32 -12.20 11.90
CA LYS A 198 -25.80 -11.63 13.17
C LYS A 198 -24.78 -11.80 14.28
N ASP A 199 -24.15 -12.97 14.38
CA ASP A 199 -23.10 -13.23 15.37
C ASP A 199 -21.83 -12.43 15.05
N TYR A 200 -21.49 -12.27 13.76
CA TYR A 200 -20.46 -11.32 13.33
C TYR A 200 -20.78 -9.89 13.79
N LYS A 201 -21.99 -9.38 13.50
CA LYS A 201 -22.44 -8.04 13.93
C LYS A 201 -22.35 -7.86 15.44
N LYS A 202 -22.73 -8.87 16.24
CA LYS A 202 -22.57 -8.83 17.70
C LYS A 202 -21.10 -8.75 18.12
N SER A 203 -20.22 -9.50 17.46
CA SER A 203 -18.78 -9.49 17.78
C SER A 203 -18.11 -8.14 17.49
N MET A 204 -18.71 -7.31 16.62
CA MET A 204 -18.24 -5.94 16.39
C MET A 204 -18.56 -4.98 17.54
N GLY A 205 -19.53 -5.29 18.41
CA GLY A 205 -19.91 -4.42 19.53
C GLY A 205 -20.34 -3.01 19.09
N SER A 206 -19.70 -1.98 19.65
CA SER A 206 -19.97 -0.55 19.39
C SER A 206 -19.12 0.07 18.27
N ARG A 207 -18.40 -0.74 17.48
CA ARG A 207 -17.52 -0.27 16.41
C ARG A 207 -18.28 0.52 15.35
N LYS A 208 -17.63 1.55 14.80
CA LYS A 208 -18.15 2.32 13.66
C LYS A 208 -18.07 1.50 12.37
N TYR A 209 -18.87 1.86 11.37
CA TYR A 209 -18.92 1.15 10.07
C TYR A 209 -17.55 1.06 9.35
N ASN A 210 -16.64 2.00 9.58
CA ASN A 210 -15.29 2.00 8.98
C ASN A 210 -14.23 1.34 9.87
N GLU A 211 -14.62 0.81 11.03
CA GLU A 211 -13.72 0.17 11.97
C GLU A 211 -13.76 -1.34 11.78
N ILE A 212 -12.59 -1.94 11.54
CA ILE A 212 -12.44 -3.39 11.33
C ILE A 212 -11.36 -3.94 12.26
N CYS A 213 -11.34 -5.24 12.51
CA CYS A 213 -10.27 -5.87 13.29
C CYS A 213 -9.09 -6.23 12.40
N CYS A 214 -7.89 -5.77 12.76
CA CYS A 214 -6.67 -6.25 12.15
C CYS A 214 -6.50 -7.76 12.42
N PRO A 215 -6.30 -8.62 11.40
CA PRO A 215 -6.25 -10.06 11.63
C PRO A 215 -5.01 -10.51 12.41
N VAL A 216 -3.92 -9.74 12.33
CA VAL A 216 -2.66 -10.06 13.01
C VAL A 216 -2.67 -9.57 14.45
N THR A 217 -2.92 -8.29 14.66
CA THR A 217 -2.83 -7.72 16.02
C THR A 217 -4.12 -7.89 16.82
N ARG A 218 -5.24 -8.24 16.16
CA ARG A 218 -6.61 -8.28 16.71
C ARG A 218 -7.16 -6.93 17.18
N GLU A 219 -6.37 -5.87 17.03
CA GLU A 219 -6.75 -4.50 17.38
C GLU A 219 -7.67 -3.88 16.32
N VAL A 220 -8.44 -2.88 16.75
CA VAL A 220 -9.37 -2.16 15.87
C VAL A 220 -8.62 -1.13 15.03
N ILE A 221 -8.88 -1.13 13.72
CA ILE A 221 -8.30 -0.21 12.75
C ILE A 221 -9.38 0.64 12.12
N ASP A 222 -9.10 1.92 11.92
CA ASP A 222 -9.92 2.81 11.09
C ASP A 222 -9.51 2.62 9.63
N GLY A 223 -10.27 1.80 8.91
CA GLY A 223 -9.95 1.45 7.53
C GLY A 223 -9.97 2.68 6.62
N LYS A 224 -10.93 3.60 6.83
CA LYS A 224 -11.03 4.81 6.00
C LYS A 224 -9.81 5.71 6.19
N LYS A 225 -9.37 5.97 7.42
CA LYS A 225 -8.16 6.75 7.67
C LYS A 225 -6.92 6.07 7.13
N SER A 226 -6.81 4.76 7.28
CA SER A 226 -5.67 3.99 6.79
C SER A 226 -5.54 4.12 5.26
N LEU A 227 -6.65 4.02 4.51
CA LEU A 227 -6.65 4.17 3.05
C LEU A 227 -6.15 5.54 2.55
N LEU A 228 -6.22 6.59 3.37
CA LEU A 228 -5.74 7.93 3.02
C LEU A 228 -4.21 8.07 3.14
N THR A 229 -3.50 7.06 3.65
CA THR A 229 -2.06 7.16 3.97
C THR A 229 -1.14 6.59 2.89
N ARG A 230 -1.64 6.26 1.69
CA ARG A 230 -0.86 5.61 0.63
C ARG A 230 0.45 6.32 0.32
N GLU A 231 0.42 7.62 0.06
CA GLU A 231 1.63 8.41 -0.26
C GLU A 231 2.67 8.40 0.87
N ALA A 232 2.20 8.43 2.12
CA ALA A 232 3.05 8.31 3.29
C ALA A 232 3.62 6.88 3.39
N ALA A 233 2.81 5.85 3.17
CA ALA A 233 3.26 4.46 3.17
C ALA A 233 4.33 4.20 2.10
N ASP A 234 4.10 4.64 0.86
CA ASP A 234 5.07 4.56 -0.25
C ASP A 234 6.39 5.23 0.12
N SER A 235 6.32 6.42 0.72
CA SER A 235 7.51 7.16 1.10
C SER A 235 8.23 6.53 2.29
N PHE A 236 7.49 5.94 3.24
CA PHE A 236 8.07 5.20 4.35
C PHE A 236 8.80 3.96 3.86
N ILE A 237 8.20 3.15 2.98
CA ILE A 237 8.83 1.94 2.43
C ILE A 237 10.07 2.30 1.62
N ALA A 238 10.00 3.32 0.76
CA ALA A 238 11.16 3.80 0.02
C ALA A 238 12.33 4.18 0.95
N ILE A 239 12.06 4.97 1.99
CA ILE A 239 13.07 5.34 2.98
C ILE A 239 13.61 4.08 3.70
N TYR A 240 12.72 3.17 4.10
CA TYR A 240 13.09 1.92 4.75
C TYR A 240 14.04 1.08 3.89
N MET A 241 13.77 0.94 2.58
CA MET A 241 14.61 0.16 1.68
C MET A 241 16.03 0.73 1.55
N VAL A 242 16.17 2.06 1.58
CA VAL A 242 17.49 2.70 1.59
C VAL A 242 18.21 2.42 2.91
N LEU A 243 17.52 2.54 4.05
CA LEU A 243 18.11 2.24 5.35
C LEU A 243 18.54 0.76 5.45
N ALA A 244 17.73 -0.16 4.95
CA ALA A 244 18.06 -1.59 4.87
C ALA A 244 19.28 -1.85 4.00
N SER A 245 19.36 -1.22 2.82
CA SER A 245 20.52 -1.29 1.94
C SER A 245 21.79 -0.73 2.60
N MET A 246 21.69 0.42 3.29
CA MET A 246 22.80 1.03 4.05
C MET A 246 23.30 0.15 5.20
N ALA A 247 22.37 -0.57 5.86
CA ALA A 247 22.67 -1.48 6.96
C ALA A 247 23.05 -2.90 6.50
N ARG A 248 22.98 -3.17 5.18
CA ARG A 248 23.17 -4.51 4.59
C ARG A 248 22.23 -5.57 5.18
N VAL A 249 20.97 -5.17 5.38
CA VAL A 249 19.90 -6.10 5.77
C VAL A 249 19.30 -6.68 4.50
N GLU A 250 19.65 -7.93 4.23
CA GLU A 250 19.13 -8.72 3.11
C GLU A 250 18.20 -9.79 3.71
N THR A 251 16.89 -9.67 3.49
CA THR A 251 15.90 -10.72 3.79
C THR A 251 15.20 -11.12 2.51
N ASP A 252 14.64 -12.32 2.47
CA ASP A 252 13.95 -12.83 1.28
C ASP A 252 12.81 -11.90 0.83
N GLU A 253 12.09 -11.28 1.78
CA GLU A 253 10.99 -10.37 1.48
C GLU A 253 11.46 -9.03 0.93
N ILE A 254 12.59 -8.51 1.42
CA ILE A 254 13.21 -7.29 0.86
C ILE A 254 13.69 -7.58 -0.56
N GLN A 255 14.36 -8.72 -0.76
CA GLN A 255 14.91 -9.08 -2.06
C GLN A 255 13.80 -9.31 -3.09
N ALA A 256 12.76 -10.07 -2.73
CA ALA A 256 11.60 -10.30 -3.58
C ALA A 256 10.85 -9.00 -3.92
N PHE A 257 10.74 -8.07 -2.97
CA PHE A 257 10.16 -6.76 -3.24
C PHE A 257 11.02 -5.96 -4.23
N LEU A 258 12.34 -5.87 -4.01
CA LEU A 258 13.25 -5.09 -4.85
C LEU A 258 13.37 -5.65 -6.27
N GLU A 259 13.24 -6.97 -6.47
CA GLU A 259 13.26 -7.61 -7.80
C GLU A 259 12.05 -7.22 -8.66
N LYS A 260 10.93 -6.84 -8.04
CA LYS A 260 9.73 -6.36 -8.74
C LYS A 260 9.81 -4.88 -9.12
N GLN A 261 10.74 -4.13 -8.53
CA GLN A 261 10.84 -2.68 -8.75
C GLN A 261 11.65 -2.32 -10.00
N GLU A 262 11.44 -1.09 -10.48
CA GLU A 262 12.25 -0.52 -11.54
C GLU A 262 13.73 -0.38 -11.12
N LEU A 263 14.64 -0.46 -12.08
CA LEU A 263 16.10 -0.46 -11.85
C LEU A 263 16.60 0.77 -11.07
N ASP A 264 15.89 1.90 -11.16
CA ASP A 264 16.25 3.14 -10.49
C ASP A 264 15.48 3.41 -9.18
N TYR A 265 14.65 2.45 -8.72
CA TYR A 265 13.85 2.57 -7.50
C TYR A 265 14.67 2.95 -6.28
N LEU A 266 15.82 2.30 -6.05
CA LEU A 266 16.69 2.60 -4.90
C LEU A 266 17.31 4.01 -5.00
N ARG A 267 17.60 4.49 -6.22
CA ARG A 267 18.10 5.85 -6.46
C ARG A 267 17.02 6.89 -6.15
N LEU A 268 15.78 6.67 -6.59
CA LEU A 268 14.64 7.54 -6.27
C LEU A 268 14.31 7.51 -4.78
N SER A 269 14.40 6.33 -4.16
CA SER A 269 14.21 6.15 -2.73
C SER A 269 15.27 6.91 -1.92
N GLU A 270 16.51 6.93 -2.39
CA GLU A 270 17.60 7.71 -1.78
C GLU A 270 17.28 9.22 -1.81
N GLN A 271 16.74 9.72 -2.93
CA GLN A 271 16.26 11.10 -3.03
C GLN A 271 15.10 11.39 -2.06
N LYS A 272 14.20 10.42 -1.83
CA LYS A 272 13.14 10.56 -0.82
C LYS A 272 13.72 10.67 0.59
N LEU A 273 14.68 9.83 0.97
CA LEU A 273 15.38 9.94 2.24
C LEU A 273 16.08 11.30 2.38
N TYR A 274 16.75 11.75 1.34
CA TYR A 274 17.36 13.09 1.30
C TYR A 274 16.34 14.21 1.59
N ARG A 275 15.20 14.23 0.88
CA ARG A 275 14.11 15.20 1.10
C ARG A 275 13.54 15.10 2.52
N TYR A 276 13.43 13.89 3.05
CA TYR A 276 12.97 13.66 4.42
C TYR A 276 13.93 14.23 5.47
N LEU A 277 15.25 14.13 5.24
CA LEU A 277 16.25 14.72 6.14
C LEU A 277 16.14 16.25 6.20
N GLN A 278 15.85 16.90 5.07
CA GLN A 278 15.68 18.35 4.97
C GLN A 278 14.35 18.83 5.58
N ASN A 279 13.23 18.18 5.22
CA ASN A 279 11.91 18.58 5.70
C ASN A 279 11.02 17.37 6.02
N PRO A 280 11.12 16.80 7.24
CA PRO A 280 10.32 15.66 7.67
C PRO A 280 8.80 15.90 7.65
N ARG A 281 8.36 17.17 7.71
CA ARG A 281 6.93 17.50 7.83
C ARG A 281 6.16 17.25 6.53
N LEU A 282 6.84 17.23 5.38
CA LEU A 282 6.22 17.01 4.06
C LEU A 282 5.71 15.58 3.86
N PHE A 283 6.11 14.63 4.71
CA PHE A 283 5.86 13.21 4.50
C PHE A 283 4.62 12.68 5.23
N GLY A 284 3.91 13.53 5.99
CA GLY A 284 2.69 13.12 6.69
C GLY A 284 2.89 12.07 7.82
N PHE A 285 4.13 11.74 8.18
CA PHE A 285 4.43 10.74 9.20
C PHE A 285 3.99 11.18 10.61
N THR A 286 3.43 10.23 11.37
CA THR A 286 3.12 10.39 12.80
C THR A 286 4.40 10.51 13.64
N SER A 287 4.25 10.91 14.90
CA SER A 287 5.37 10.95 15.86
C SER A 287 6.03 9.59 16.03
N ALA A 288 5.26 8.50 16.14
CA ALA A 288 5.81 7.16 16.27
C ALA A 288 6.63 6.75 15.04
N ILE A 289 6.15 7.05 13.82
CA ILE A 289 6.88 6.73 12.59
C ILE A 289 8.20 7.52 12.51
N ARG A 290 8.17 8.82 12.86
CA ARG A 290 9.39 9.63 12.87
C ARG A 290 10.39 9.11 13.90
N GLN A 291 9.93 8.74 15.08
CA GLN A 291 10.76 8.17 16.15
C GLN A 291 11.37 6.84 15.71
N LEU A 292 10.58 5.96 15.09
CA LEU A 292 11.08 4.70 14.53
C LEU A 292 12.15 4.94 13.47
N LEU A 293 11.96 5.90 12.56
CA LEU A 293 12.97 6.25 11.55
C LEU A 293 14.29 6.73 12.20
N LEU A 294 14.20 7.52 13.28
CA LEU A 294 15.38 7.92 14.05
C LEU A 294 16.10 6.70 14.64
N GLU A 295 15.35 5.75 15.20
CA GLU A 295 15.83 4.47 15.75
C GLU A 295 16.34 3.48 14.70
N MET A 296 16.06 3.69 13.40
CA MET A 296 16.60 2.89 12.30
C MET A 296 17.86 3.52 11.68
N GLY A 297 18.37 4.61 12.26
CA GLY A 297 19.64 5.21 11.85
C GLY A 297 19.52 6.58 11.17
N VAL A 298 18.31 7.13 10.95
CA VAL A 298 18.16 8.50 10.41
C VAL A 298 18.85 9.53 11.30
N ALA A 299 18.88 9.33 12.62
CA ALA A 299 19.59 10.22 13.53
C ALA A 299 21.09 10.30 13.20
N LYS A 300 21.71 9.14 12.93
CA LYS A 300 23.12 9.05 12.51
C LYS A 300 23.34 9.75 11.17
N ILE A 301 22.47 9.50 10.18
CA ILE A 301 22.55 10.15 8.87
C ILE A 301 22.48 11.67 9.03
N LYS A 302 21.53 12.19 9.83
CA LYS A 302 21.39 13.64 10.08
C LYS A 302 22.64 14.26 10.70
N LEU A 303 23.31 13.57 11.62
CA LEU A 303 24.55 14.06 12.23
C LEU A 303 25.67 14.15 11.17
N THR A 304 25.77 13.16 10.29
CA THR A 304 26.72 13.18 9.18
C THR A 304 26.36 14.23 8.12
N PHE A 305 25.08 14.59 8.00
CA PHE A 305 24.53 15.53 7.01
C PHE A 305 24.50 17.00 7.43
N LYS A 306 25.16 17.40 8.54
CA LYS A 306 25.20 18.80 9.02
C LYS A 306 26.03 19.72 8.09
N GLY A 307 25.56 19.97 6.87
CA GLY A 307 26.17 20.88 5.91
C GLY A 307 25.33 20.94 4.63
N ASP A 308 24.15 21.58 4.70
CA ASP A 308 23.30 21.76 3.54
C ASP A 308 23.78 22.97 2.71
N TYR A 309 24.39 22.69 1.56
CA TYR A 309 24.83 23.68 0.58
C TYR A 309 24.01 23.60 -0.71
N THR A 310 22.78 23.08 -0.65
CA THR A 310 21.90 22.93 -1.83
C THR A 310 21.58 24.22 -2.56
N HIS A 311 21.45 25.33 -1.84
CA HIS A 311 21.28 26.64 -2.45
C HIS A 311 22.45 27.03 -3.38
N LEU A 312 23.60 26.36 -3.26
CA LEU A 312 24.77 26.52 -4.12
C LEU A 312 24.98 25.36 -5.10
N TRP A 313 24.10 24.36 -5.12
CA TRP A 313 24.22 23.14 -5.93
C TRP A 313 22.98 22.90 -6.81
N SER A 314 23.07 23.25 -8.09
CA SER A 314 22.01 23.04 -9.09
C SER A 314 22.28 21.78 -9.92
N LEU A 315 21.34 20.82 -9.91
CA LEU A 315 21.45 19.56 -10.66
C LEU A 315 21.10 19.70 -12.15
N GLN A 316 20.41 20.77 -12.54
CA GLN A 316 19.84 20.90 -13.90
C GLN A 316 20.60 21.92 -14.76
N GLU A 317 21.25 22.90 -14.16
CA GLU A 317 21.77 24.08 -14.89
C GLU A 317 23.30 24.15 -14.92
N THR A 318 23.99 23.35 -14.11
CA THR A 318 25.43 23.46 -13.92
C THR A 318 26.12 22.13 -13.78
N THR A 319 27.34 22.04 -14.29
CA THR A 319 28.17 20.85 -14.15
C THR A 319 28.58 20.65 -12.68
N PRO A 320 28.90 19.42 -12.24
CA PRO A 320 29.39 19.18 -10.88
C PRO A 320 30.63 20.02 -10.52
N LYS A 321 31.44 20.32 -11.54
CA LYS A 321 32.61 21.21 -11.44
C LYS A 321 32.22 22.66 -11.13
N GLN A 322 31.22 23.20 -11.82
CA GLN A 322 30.70 24.55 -11.57
C GLN A 322 30.01 24.65 -10.20
N ASN A 323 29.28 23.61 -9.78
CA ASN A 323 28.69 23.57 -8.44
C ASN A 323 29.75 23.52 -7.33
N ALA A 324 30.81 22.71 -7.51
CA ALA A 324 31.93 22.68 -6.59
C ALA A 324 32.62 24.05 -6.49
N LEU A 325 32.84 24.73 -7.63
CA LEU A 325 33.36 26.09 -7.66
C LEU A 325 32.49 27.06 -6.86
N LYS A 326 31.17 27.08 -7.06
CA LYS A 326 30.24 27.92 -6.29
C LYS A 326 30.40 27.71 -4.78
N ILE A 327 30.48 26.46 -4.33
CA ILE A 327 30.64 26.12 -2.91
C ILE A 327 32.00 26.55 -2.35
N LEU A 328 33.09 26.38 -3.10
CA LEU A 328 34.43 26.76 -2.66
C LEU A 328 34.66 28.28 -2.69
N ILE A 329 34.09 28.96 -3.68
CA ILE A 329 34.07 30.43 -3.78
C ILE A 329 33.23 31.03 -2.64
N ASP A 330 32.07 30.44 -2.32
CA ASP A 330 31.28 30.85 -1.14
C ASP A 330 32.05 30.68 0.17
N TYR A 331 32.75 29.54 0.34
CA TYR A 331 33.55 29.28 1.54
C TYR A 331 34.65 30.32 1.74
N SER A 332 35.34 30.66 0.66
CA SER A 332 36.52 31.54 0.67
C SER A 332 36.19 33.02 0.46
N LYS A 333 34.92 33.34 0.14
CA LYS A 333 34.40 34.68 -0.14
C LYS A 333 35.19 35.42 -1.22
N MET A 334 35.65 34.69 -2.24
CA MET A 334 36.49 35.23 -3.33
C MET A 334 35.75 36.21 -4.24
N ASP A 335 34.42 36.09 -4.36
CA ASP A 335 33.56 36.90 -5.24
C ASP A 335 32.90 38.09 -4.50
N SER A 336 33.59 38.69 -3.53
CA SER A 336 33.05 39.89 -2.86
C SER A 336 33.59 41.16 -3.53
N THR A 337 32.69 42.00 -4.03
CA THR A 337 32.96 43.32 -4.63
C THR A 337 33.74 44.27 -3.69
N TYR A 338 33.78 43.98 -2.38
CA TYR A 338 34.58 44.68 -1.39
C TYR A 338 35.31 43.72 -0.45
N PRO A 339 36.44 43.11 -0.88
CA PRO A 339 37.18 42.12 -0.09
C PRO A 339 37.65 42.69 1.26
N ALA A 340 37.96 43.99 1.31
CA ALA A 340 38.42 44.69 2.52
C ALA A 340 37.33 44.85 3.61
N LEU A 341 36.07 45.08 3.23
CA LEU A 341 34.94 45.20 4.17
C LEU A 341 34.51 43.82 4.68
N VAL A 342 34.47 42.82 3.80
CA VAL A 342 34.18 41.42 4.20
C VAL A 342 35.25 40.87 5.13
N ARG A 343 36.52 41.26 4.94
CA ARG A 343 37.64 40.96 5.86
C ARG A 343 37.42 41.49 7.27
N PHE A 344 36.79 42.65 7.42
CA PHE A 344 36.51 43.29 8.71
C PHE A 344 35.36 42.61 9.46
N PHE A 345 34.30 42.19 8.76
CA PHE A 345 33.11 41.60 9.38
C PHE A 345 33.19 40.08 9.61
N THR A 346 34.01 39.35 8.84
CA THR A 346 33.99 37.87 8.91
C THR A 346 35.18 37.26 9.63
N ALA A 347 36.32 37.92 9.83
CA ALA A 347 37.53 37.28 10.39
C ALA A 347 37.90 35.93 9.72
N HIS A 348 37.42 35.67 8.49
CA HIS A 348 37.54 34.37 7.82
C HIS A 348 38.84 34.21 7.01
N THR A 349 39.59 35.29 6.75
CA THR A 349 40.90 35.24 6.07
C THR A 349 42.04 34.78 6.98
N GLN A 350 41.84 34.69 8.30
CA GLN A 350 42.79 34.05 9.23
C GLN A 350 42.56 32.54 9.36
N ARG A 351 41.57 31.96 8.66
CA ARG A 351 41.46 30.50 8.59
C ARG A 351 42.58 29.97 7.71
N HIS A 352 43.45 29.15 8.29
CA HIS A 352 44.60 28.51 7.64
C HIS A 352 44.30 27.81 6.31
N HIS A 353 43.03 27.47 6.03
CA HIS A 353 42.63 26.82 4.79
C HIS A 353 42.34 27.77 3.61
N HIS A 354 42.28 29.09 3.81
CA HIS A 354 41.96 30.03 2.71
C HIS A 354 42.94 29.93 1.52
N PRO A 355 44.27 29.89 1.73
CA PRO A 355 45.22 29.68 0.63
C PRO A 355 45.03 28.33 -0.07
N LEU A 356 44.75 27.26 0.69
CA LEU A 356 44.52 25.92 0.13
C LEU A 356 43.26 25.88 -0.75
N VAL A 357 42.17 26.52 -0.31
CA VAL A 357 40.94 26.61 -1.10
C VAL A 357 41.15 27.45 -2.36
N LYS A 358 41.98 28.49 -2.31
CA LYS A 358 42.37 29.25 -3.51
C LYS A 358 43.06 28.38 -4.55
N VAL A 359 44.06 27.62 -4.13
CA VAL A 359 44.77 26.68 -5.02
C VAL A 359 43.80 25.68 -5.64
N ALA A 360 42.84 25.15 -4.86
CA ALA A 360 41.84 24.24 -5.37
C ALA A 360 40.86 24.90 -6.37
N VAL A 361 40.45 26.14 -6.13
CA VAL A 361 39.61 26.90 -7.08
C VAL A 361 40.37 27.14 -8.38
N ASP A 362 41.62 27.60 -8.31
CA ASP A 362 42.46 27.84 -9.48
C ASP A 362 42.68 26.56 -10.30
N ALA A 363 42.97 25.43 -9.63
CA ALA A 363 43.11 24.11 -10.27
C ALA A 363 41.83 23.69 -11.01
N LEU A 364 40.65 23.85 -10.38
CA LEU A 364 39.37 23.57 -11.05
C LEU A 364 39.19 24.50 -12.26
N VAL A 365 39.41 25.81 -12.13
CA VAL A 365 39.30 26.75 -13.27
C VAL A 365 40.23 26.34 -14.42
N GLN A 366 41.43 25.86 -14.12
CA GLN A 366 42.44 25.43 -15.10
C GLN A 366 42.13 24.10 -15.80
N GLY A 367 41.08 23.39 -15.41
CA GLY A 367 40.70 22.14 -16.07
C GLY A 367 41.00 20.87 -15.27
N GLU A 368 41.54 20.96 -14.05
CA GLU A 368 41.92 19.77 -13.30
C GLU A 368 40.71 18.91 -12.87
N ASN A 369 40.97 17.61 -12.68
CA ASN A 369 39.96 16.64 -12.31
C ASN A 369 39.43 16.92 -10.91
N ILE A 370 38.10 17.06 -10.80
CA ILE A 370 37.44 17.40 -9.54
C ILE A 370 37.75 16.45 -8.38
N HIS A 371 37.84 15.14 -8.60
CA HIS A 371 38.17 14.19 -7.53
C HIS A 371 39.59 14.40 -7.03
N SER A 372 40.55 14.56 -7.94
CA SER A 372 41.94 14.82 -7.60
C SER A 372 42.07 16.11 -6.78
N VAL A 373 41.39 17.18 -7.21
CA VAL A 373 41.44 18.46 -6.51
C VAL A 373 40.80 18.38 -5.12
N MET A 374 39.64 17.71 -4.98
CA MET A 374 38.99 17.56 -3.66
C MET A 374 39.83 16.73 -2.69
N MET A 375 40.41 15.63 -3.18
CA MET A 375 41.29 14.76 -2.38
C MET A 375 42.57 15.49 -1.94
N THR A 376 43.21 16.25 -2.84
CA THR A 376 44.38 17.05 -2.49
C THR A 376 44.03 18.12 -1.47
N LEU A 377 42.93 18.86 -1.66
CA LEU A 377 42.49 19.89 -0.72
C LEU A 377 42.21 19.30 0.68
N GLU A 378 41.53 18.16 0.75
CA GLU A 378 41.29 17.46 2.02
C GLU A 378 42.60 17.00 2.68
N THR A 379 43.51 16.41 1.90
CA THR A 379 44.80 15.89 2.38
C THR A 379 45.68 17.00 2.93
N GLU A 380 45.78 18.13 2.22
CA GLU A 380 46.56 19.28 2.66
C GLU A 380 45.92 19.97 3.87
N ALA A 381 44.58 20.07 3.92
CA ALA A 381 43.90 20.66 5.07
C ALA A 381 44.15 19.85 6.37
N ARG A 382 44.15 18.52 6.29
CA ARG A 382 44.42 17.60 7.41
C ARG A 382 45.83 17.74 8.00
N LYS A 383 46.81 18.27 7.26
CA LYS A 383 48.18 18.49 7.77
C LYS A 383 48.27 19.61 8.80
N HIS A 384 47.23 20.44 8.93
CA HIS A 384 47.25 21.56 9.86
C HIS A 384 47.17 21.08 11.33
N PRO A 385 48.02 21.59 12.26
CA PRO A 385 48.06 21.11 13.66
C PRO A 385 46.74 21.23 14.43
N PHE A 386 45.89 22.18 14.05
CA PHE A 386 44.58 22.43 14.65
C PHE A 386 43.42 22.09 13.70
N PHE A 387 43.62 21.13 12.82
CA PHE A 387 42.59 20.73 11.86
C PHE A 387 41.32 20.23 12.58
N ASN A 388 40.17 20.75 12.16
CA ASN A 388 38.86 20.34 12.66
C ASN A 388 38.15 19.49 11.61
N GLU A 389 38.04 18.18 11.88
CA GLU A 389 37.37 17.18 11.04
C GLU A 389 35.87 17.50 10.82
N GLU A 390 35.24 18.23 11.75
CA GLU A 390 33.86 18.70 11.66
C GLU A 390 33.74 20.15 11.17
N GLY A 391 34.86 20.74 10.74
CA GLY A 391 34.93 22.13 10.31
C GLY A 391 34.09 22.44 9.06
N SER A 392 33.82 23.74 8.86
CA SER A 392 33.03 24.28 7.75
C SER A 392 33.55 23.87 6.36
N LEU A 393 34.88 23.70 6.21
CA LEU A 393 35.49 23.21 4.98
C LEU A 393 35.17 21.73 4.75
N MET A 394 35.36 20.88 5.77
CA MET A 394 35.12 19.45 5.66
C MET A 394 33.66 19.12 5.36
N ARG A 395 32.72 19.88 5.91
CA ARG A 395 31.28 19.76 5.58
C ARG A 395 31.01 20.04 4.10
N ARG A 396 31.63 21.09 3.54
CA ARG A 396 31.52 21.42 2.10
C ARG A 396 32.19 20.38 1.21
N LEU A 397 33.39 19.93 1.57
CA LEU A 397 34.09 18.88 0.83
C LEU A 397 33.28 17.58 0.83
N ARG A 398 32.76 17.15 1.99
CA ARG A 398 31.86 15.99 2.07
C ARG A 398 30.61 16.17 1.22
N PHE A 399 30.00 17.36 1.23
CA PHE A 399 28.85 17.68 0.38
C PHE A 399 29.19 17.59 -1.11
N ILE A 400 30.34 18.14 -1.54
CA ILE A 400 30.79 18.06 -2.94
C ILE A 400 31.07 16.60 -3.32
N THR A 401 31.92 15.90 -2.53
CA THR A 401 32.31 14.50 -2.74
C THR A 401 31.10 13.56 -2.83
N MET A 402 30.08 13.81 -2.02
CA MET A 402 28.81 13.09 -2.06
C MET A 402 28.10 13.22 -3.41
N HIS A 403 28.10 14.40 -4.03
CA HIS A 403 27.44 14.61 -5.32
C HIS A 403 28.28 14.17 -6.53
N ILE A 404 29.61 14.17 -6.43
CA ILE A 404 30.51 13.72 -7.51
C ILE A 404 30.81 12.20 -7.43
N GLY A 405 30.68 11.60 -6.25
CA GLY A 405 31.02 10.20 -5.98
C GLY A 405 32.49 9.92 -5.66
N ASN A 406 32.82 8.68 -5.27
CA ASN A 406 34.22 8.24 -5.17
C ASN A 406 34.64 7.69 -6.54
N GLY A 407 35.52 8.40 -7.24
CA GLY A 407 35.90 8.10 -8.62
C GLY A 407 36.55 6.72 -8.79
N ALA A 408 36.17 6.04 -9.87
CA ALA A 408 37.07 5.12 -10.58
C ALA A 408 37.79 5.91 -11.69
N ALA A 409 39.04 5.53 -11.98
CA ALA A 409 40.06 6.26 -12.75
C ALA A 409 39.75 6.41 -14.28
N PRO A 410 40.59 7.14 -15.05
CA PRO A 410 40.18 8.07 -16.12
C PRO A 410 39.97 7.43 -17.49
N CYS A 411 39.17 8.07 -18.36
CA CYS A 411 39.38 7.97 -19.80
C CYS A 411 38.88 9.20 -20.58
N LYS A 412 39.82 9.73 -21.40
CA LYS A 412 39.71 10.61 -22.58
C LYS A 412 39.26 12.07 -22.38
N LYS A 413 40.29 12.94 -22.39
CA LYS A 413 40.34 14.35 -22.81
C LYS A 413 38.97 15.02 -22.97
N GLU A 414 38.54 15.75 -21.95
CA GLU A 414 37.54 16.79 -22.11
C GLU A 414 38.17 17.99 -22.86
N PRO A 415 37.41 18.70 -23.71
CA PRO A 415 37.90 19.87 -24.43
C PRO A 415 38.22 20.99 -23.44
N LYS A 416 39.27 21.77 -23.72
CA LYS A 416 39.51 23.04 -23.04
C LYS A 416 38.39 24.00 -23.45
N GLU A 417 37.43 24.24 -22.57
CA GLU A 417 36.53 25.38 -22.68
C GLU A 417 37.01 26.50 -21.77
N GLU A 418 37.28 27.66 -22.38
CA GLU A 418 37.59 28.90 -21.69
C GLU A 418 36.38 29.34 -20.86
N ILE A 419 36.55 29.33 -19.54
CA ILE A 419 35.59 29.94 -18.61
C ILE A 419 35.85 31.45 -18.65
N THR A 420 34.99 32.19 -19.33
CA THR A 420 34.93 33.65 -19.20
C THR A 420 34.07 33.99 -17.97
N LEU A 421 34.74 34.41 -16.89
CA LEU A 421 34.08 35.13 -15.80
C LEU A 421 33.86 36.57 -16.26
N THR A 422 32.61 36.97 -16.41
CA THR A 422 32.26 38.39 -16.55
C THR A 422 32.35 39.03 -15.16
N VAL A 423 33.19 40.06 -15.07
CA VAL A 423 33.50 40.85 -13.86
C VAL A 423 32.36 41.80 -13.53
#